data_AF-A0A835BIS8-F1
#
_entry.id   AF-A0A835BIS8-F1
#
_cell.length_a   1.000
_cell.length_b   1.000
_cell.length_c   1.000
_cell.angle_alpha   90.00
_cell.angle_beta   90.00
_cell.angle_gamma   90.00
#
_symmetry.space_group_name_H-M   'P 1'
#
loop_
_entity.id
_entity.type
_entity.pdbx_description
1 polymer ?
#
loop_
_entity_poly.entity_id
_entity_poly.type
_entity_poly.pdbx_seq_one_letter_code
_entity_poly.pdbx_strand_id
1 'polypeptide(L)' 'MLAPRLETVKIRGCWSLKRLPAVPLPPAAGHLPNVDCEKELWDSLEWDGEEADHHPSHYKTTHSAYYKKTLLRASVLR' A
#
# COMPACT_ATOMS: atom_id res chain seq x y z
N MET A 1 5.12 -12.76 5.80
CA MET A 1 4.01 -12.65 6.77
C MET A 1 2.72 -12.76 5.98
N LEU A 2 1.83 -13.69 6.32
CA LEU A 2 0.53 -13.84 5.66
C LEU A 2 -0.53 -13.16 6.53
N ALA A 3 -1.30 -12.24 5.97
CA ALA A 3 -2.34 -11.52 6.70
C ALA A 3 -3.69 -12.24 6.52
N PRO A 4 -4.25 -12.90 7.55
CA PRO A 4 -5.56 -13.52 7.43
C PRO A 4 -6.64 -12.43 7.37
N ARG A 5 -7.35 -12.36 6.22
CA ARG A 5 -8.58 -11.56 6.00
C ARG A 5 -8.41 -10.04 6.06
N LEU A 6 -7.45 -9.52 5.31
CA LEU A 6 -7.28 -8.08 5.14
C LEU A 6 -8.41 -7.51 4.27
N GLU A 7 -9.23 -6.60 4.81
CA GLU A 7 -10.34 -5.98 4.08
C GLU A 7 -10.00 -4.57 3.59
N THR A 8 -9.37 -3.75 4.43
CA THR A 8 -9.01 -2.37 4.09
C THR A 8 -7.69 -1.97 4.74
N VAL A 9 -6.80 -1.36 3.96
CA VAL A 9 -5.55 -0.73 4.38
C VAL A 9 -5.63 0.75 4.08
N LYS A 10 -5.32 1.61 5.06
CA LYS A 10 -5.21 3.06 4.85
C LYS A 10 -3.80 3.50 5.16
N ILE A 11 -3.13 4.08 4.17
CA ILE A 11 -1.76 4.56 4.27
C ILE A 11 -1.80 6.05 4.01
N ARG A 12 -1.23 6.85 4.92
CA ARG A 12 -1.17 8.31 4.80
C ARG A 12 0.16 8.81 5.35
N GLY A 13 0.90 9.59 4.56
CA GLY A 13 2.15 10.21 5.01
C GLY A 13 3.29 9.23 5.31
N CYS A 14 3.16 7.96 4.94
CA CYS A 14 4.15 6.92 5.22
C CYS A 14 5.10 6.71 4.02
N TRP A 15 5.86 7.74 3.68
CA TRP A 15 6.73 7.76 2.49
C TRP A 15 7.92 6.81 2.52
N SER A 16 8.20 6.18 3.66
CA SER A 16 9.24 5.17 3.82
C SER A 16 8.69 3.75 3.76
N LEU A 17 7.38 3.59 3.56
CA LEU A 17 6.76 2.28 3.39
C LEU A 17 7.11 1.76 2.00
N LYS A 18 7.78 0.62 1.98
CA LYS A 18 8.29 0.00 0.75
C LYS A 18 7.51 -1.22 0.31
N ARG A 19 6.89 -1.95 1.24
CA ARG A 19 6.26 -3.25 0.97
C ARG A 19 4.93 -3.36 1.70
N LEU A 20 3.98 -4.00 1.03
CA LEU A 20 2.71 -4.41 1.62
C LEU A 20 2.78 -5.89 2.06
N PRO A 21 1.86 -6.35 2.91
CA PRO A 21 1.78 -7.77 3.22
C PRO A 21 1.49 -8.60 1.96
N ALA A 22 1.92 -9.86 1.93
CA ALA A 22 1.43 -10.81 0.93
C ALA A 22 -0.01 -11.21 1.31
N VAL A 23 -0.91 -11.22 0.32
CA VAL A 23 -2.32 -11.56 0.55
C VAL A 23 -2.66 -12.77 -0.32
N PRO A 24 -2.82 -13.96 0.30
CA PRO A 24 -3.11 -15.19 -0.42
C PRO A 24 -4.34 -14.99 -1.28
N LEU A 25 -4.21 -15.29 -2.58
CA LEU A 25 -5.32 -15.32 -3.53
C LEU A 25 -6.52 -16.01 -2.86
N PRO A 26 -7.64 -15.31 -2.61
CA PRO A 26 -8.72 -15.91 -1.83
C PRO A 26 -9.36 -17.07 -2.63
N PRO A 27 -9.44 -18.29 -2.06
CA PRO A 27 -9.91 -19.46 -2.81
C PRO A 27 -11.43 -19.48 -3.09
N ALA A 28 -12.23 -18.53 -2.60
CA ALA A 28 -13.70 -18.63 -2.72
C ALA A 28 -14.52 -17.33 -2.63
N ALA A 29 -13.91 -16.17 -2.38
CA ALA A 29 -14.67 -14.93 -2.24
C ALA A 29 -13.85 -13.80 -2.85
N GLY A 30 -14.23 -13.37 -4.06
CA GLY A 30 -13.55 -12.36 -4.89
C GLY A 30 -13.50 -10.95 -4.30
N HIS A 31 -13.22 -10.81 -3.01
CA HIS A 31 -13.04 -9.55 -2.32
C HIS A 31 -11.56 -9.26 -2.12
N LEU A 32 -10.98 -8.52 -3.05
CA LEU A 32 -9.63 -7.98 -2.92
C LEU A 32 -9.60 -6.89 -1.83
N PRO A 33 -8.59 -6.86 -0.94
CA PRO A 33 -8.39 -5.77 0.01
C PRO A 33 -8.36 -4.41 -0.68
N ASN A 34 -9.05 -3.43 -0.10
CA ASN A 34 -8.98 -2.04 -0.58
C ASN A 34 -7.83 -1.30 0.10
N VAL A 35 -6.95 -0.68 -0.68
CA VAL A 35 -5.81 0.11 -0.23
C VAL A 35 -6.05 1.58 -0.57
N ASP A 36 -6.37 2.38 0.45
CA ASP A 36 -6.42 3.84 0.36
C ASP A 36 -4.99 4.37 0.55
N CYS A 37 -4.35 4.82 -0.53
CA CYS A 37 -2.98 5.31 -0.49
C CYS A 37 -2.73 6.42 -1.53
N GLU A 38 -1.72 7.24 -1.30
CA GLU A 38 -1.23 8.20 -2.29
C GLU A 38 -0.72 7.48 -3.56
N LYS A 39 -1.00 8.02 -4.75
CA LYS A 39 -0.55 7.44 -6.02
C LYS A 39 0.98 7.28 -6.08
N GLU A 40 1.73 8.28 -5.62
CA GLU A 40 3.20 8.21 -5.56
C GLU A 40 3.69 7.10 -4.64
N LEU A 41 3.01 6.90 -3.51
CA LEU A 41 3.35 5.84 -2.56
C LEU A 41 3.11 4.48 -3.19
N TRP A 42 1.95 4.29 -3.83
CA TRP A 42 1.62 3.07 -4.54
C TRP A 42 2.64 2.71 -5.62
N ASP A 43 3.05 3.70 -6.42
CA ASP A 43 4.04 3.53 -7.49
C ASP A 43 5.44 3.18 -6.96
N SER A 44 5.76 3.63 -5.73
CA SER A 44 7.05 3.35 -5.06
C SER A 44 7.12 2.00 -4.33
N LEU A 45 6.00 1.25 -4.26
CA LEU A 45 5.98 -0.05 -3.59
C LEU A 45 6.80 -1.09 -4.36
N GLU A 46 7.59 -1.85 -3.61
CA GLU A 46 8.33 -3.01 -4.08
C GLU A 46 7.43 -4.26 -3.96
N TRP A 47 7.36 -5.03 -5.05
CA TRP A 47 6.53 -6.24 -5.16
C TRP A 47 7.43 -7.44 -5.40
N ASP A 48 7.27 -8.50 -4.61
CA ASP A 48 8.09 -9.72 -4.69
C ASP A 48 7.64 -10.66 -5.84
N GLY A 49 6.52 -10.34 -6.51
CA GLY A 49 6.02 -11.06 -7.67
C GLY A 49 4.91 -12.06 -7.33
N GLU A 50 4.35 -12.67 -8.38
CA GLU A 50 3.24 -13.62 -8.28
C GLU A 50 3.62 -14.92 -7.55
N GLU A 51 4.87 -15.38 -7.68
CA GLU A 51 5.37 -16.60 -7.02
C GLU A 51 5.35 -16.47 -5.48
N ALA A 52 5.49 -15.24 -4.98
CA ALA A 52 5.41 -14.90 -3.56
C ALA A 52 4.02 -14.46 -3.14
N ASP A 53 3.03 -14.55 -4.04
CA ASP A 53 1.65 -14.08 -3.82
C ASP A 53 1.61 -12.57 -3.43
N HIS A 54 2.63 -11.84 -3.87
CA HIS A 54 2.85 -10.44 -3.56
C HIS A 54 2.85 -9.62 -4.85
N HIS A 55 1.66 -9.52 -5.44
CA HIS A 55 1.42 -8.80 -6.69
C HIS A 55 0.38 -7.67 -6.50
N PRO A 56 0.53 -6.51 -7.15
CA PRO A 56 -0.41 -5.38 -7.03
C PRO A 56 -1.85 -5.75 -7.44
N SER A 57 -2.04 -6.70 -8.37
CA SER A 57 -3.37 -7.19 -8.76
C SER A 57 -4.16 -7.87 -7.63
N HIS A 58 -3.51 -8.23 -6.52
CA HIS A 58 -4.17 -8.81 -5.34
C HIS A 58 -4.86 -7.73 -4.49
N TYR A 59 -4.79 -6.47 -4.90
CA TYR A 59 -5.32 -5.32 -4.19
C TYR A 59 -6.22 -4.49 -5.10
N LYS A 60 -7.26 -3.90 -4.51
CA LYS A 60 -7.96 -2.76 -5.09
C LYS A 60 -7.34 -1.50 -4.54
N THR A 61 -6.94 -0.58 -5.40
CA THR A 61 -6.38 0.69 -4.96
C THR A 61 -7.44 1.78 -5.04
N THR A 62 -7.49 2.61 -4.01
CA THR A 62 -8.17 3.90 -4.06
C THR A 62 -7.09 4.95 -3.88
N HIS A 63 -6.82 5.71 -4.93
CA HIS A 63 -5.83 6.77 -4.85
C HIS A 63 -6.43 7.97 -4.15
N SER A 64 -5.97 8.24 -2.93
CA SER A 64 -6.34 9.46 -2.26
C SER A 64 -5.63 10.64 -2.95
N ALA A 65 -6.34 11.75 -3.15
CA ALA A 65 -5.75 13.00 -3.61
C ALA A 65 -4.93 13.70 -2.51
N TYR A 66 -4.47 12.95 -1.50
CA TYR A 66 -3.60 13.45 -0.44
C TYR A 66 -2.23 13.76 -1.04
N TYR A 67 -2.14 14.89 -1.72
CA TYR A 67 -0.91 15.44 -2.25
C TYR A 67 0.01 15.77 -1.08
N LYS A 68 1.33 15.56 -1.26
CA LYS A 68 2.34 16.12 -0.37
C LYS A 68 2.11 17.64 -0.31
N LYS A 69 1.36 18.11 0.68
CA LYS A 69 1.83 19.32 1.38
C LYS A 69 3.24 18.96 1.76
N THR A 70 4.20 19.54 1.05
CA THR A 70 5.61 19.46 1.33
C THR A 70 5.77 19.69 2.82
N LEU A 71 5.86 18.62 3.60
CA LEU A 71 6.34 18.70 4.96
C LEU A 71 7.78 19.14 4.75
N LEU A 72 8.00 20.46 4.86
CA LEU A 72 9.30 21.09 4.72
C LEU A 72 10.26 20.25 5.54
N ARG A 73 11.11 19.49 4.85
CA ARG A 73 11.91 18.41 5.44
C ARG A 73 13.04 18.92 6.32
N ALA A 74 13.01 20.18 6.71
CA ALA A 74 13.95 20.83 7.59
C ALA A 74 13.36 22.14 8.11
N SER A 75 12.83 22.14 9.34
CA SER A 75 12.98 23.29 10.21
C SER A 75 14.10 22.94 11.16
N VAL A 76 15.34 23.28 10.79
CA VAL A 76 16.44 23.30 11.77
C VAL A 76 16.11 24.44 12.72
N LEU A 77 15.81 24.11 13.98
CA LEU A 77 15.82 25.11 15.05
C LEU A 77 17.25 25.65 15.15
N ARG A 78 17.39 26.93 14.81
CA ARG A 78 18.65 27.67 14.91
C ARG A 78 18.83 28.20 16.32
#